data_AF-A0A522U6W3-F1
#
_entry.id   AF-A0A522U6W3-F1
#
_cell.length_a   1.000
_cell.length_b   1.000
_cell.length_c   1.000
_cell.angle_alpha   90.00
_cell.angle_beta   90.00
_cell.angle_gamma   90.00
#
_symmetry.space_group_name_H-M   'P 1'
#
loop_
_entity.id
_entity.type
_entity.pdbx_description
1 polymer ?
#
loop_
_entity_poly.entity_id
_entity_poly.type
_entity_poly.pdbx_seq_one_letter_code
_entity_poly.pdbx_strand_id
1 'polypeptide(L)'
;MSGFRLFRRKKLVPGVTMNLSLSGPSLRFGTRGAGITIGGRRRLRATVGIPGTGIYYTKTAGGGRRIRRPPAPLHSTYSAPATSASYKGCLYAIGVMVLLMLTVVTYGLVMIPVAMAAGAWIWHRRRQPAFIASRIIKRAETAEPIKTVDLLNQALEVDPHGLKTLRSCASWFYDHQCWQDSAEAYSGILQVQPDWDAERRYATSLLAAGRADDAIPHLEHMRAVSSSGDGDEAAVLGQMAMAYFMKGQPSQAMAFIDLAPLEMRNLDGALQQCLYLRAVGRYLAGDRRHAIGDLERLYAINPAFTDLMATKAAMESGTYGLPPAKPYPDWYPMDHRETNLAPAEPGRVTPATSPAPIAAAEPDSLLAAANVSPDWIKQKLWRGWDSPANLVRGESRHQDIFLARWSIDPKRQHWEPVAVDLVREPENPVDQNAVKAEIYGRQIGYLAREVAATFSPQLDRAARSQCTVAGVVCGGSADAPNFGLHLWLDKRLTEAPAWDGSVGRPT
;
A
#
# COMPACT_ATOMS: atom_id res chain seq x y z
N MET A 1 51.38 -67.87 -0.79
CA MET A 1 51.29 -67.22 0.54
C MET A 1 49.96 -66.50 0.63
N SER A 2 49.12 -66.95 1.55
CA SER A 2 47.77 -66.44 1.80
C SER A 2 47.87 -65.23 2.72
N GLY A 3 47.52 -64.05 2.21
CA GLY A 3 47.43 -62.81 2.98
C GLY A 3 46.02 -62.23 2.93
N PHE A 4 45.65 -61.45 3.95
CA PHE A 4 44.37 -60.73 4.00
C PHE A 4 44.17 -59.89 2.74
N ARG A 5 43.04 -60.08 2.05
CA ARG A 5 42.68 -59.30 0.85
C ARG A 5 41.84 -58.10 1.26
N LEU A 6 42.47 -56.93 1.29
CA LEU A 6 41.78 -55.65 1.48
C LEU A 6 41.16 -55.19 0.15
N PHE A 7 39.84 -55.05 0.13
CA PHE A 7 39.10 -54.42 -0.97
C PHE A 7 37.97 -53.56 -0.42
N ARG A 8 37.68 -52.43 -1.09
CA ARG A 8 36.56 -51.53 -0.75
C ARG A 8 35.68 -51.33 -1.97
N ARG A 9 34.38 -51.65 -1.85
CA ARG A 9 33.38 -51.42 -2.89
C ARG A 9 32.50 -50.23 -2.54
N LYS A 10 32.38 -49.25 -3.44
CA LYS A 10 31.48 -48.09 -3.29
C LYS A 10 30.54 -47.99 -4.49
N LYS A 11 29.24 -47.79 -4.24
CA LYS A 11 28.27 -47.44 -5.28
C LYS A 11 28.42 -45.95 -5.59
N LEU A 12 28.54 -45.59 -6.86
CA LEU A 12 28.62 -44.20 -7.28
C LEU A 12 27.24 -43.70 -7.72
N VAL A 13 26.59 -44.47 -8.59
CA VAL A 13 25.22 -44.25 -9.07
C VAL A 13 24.53 -45.61 -9.30
N PRO A 14 23.20 -45.68 -9.44
CA PRO A 14 22.50 -46.92 -9.80
C PRO A 14 23.12 -47.57 -11.05
N GLY A 15 23.53 -48.84 -10.95
CA GLY A 15 24.17 -49.56 -12.06
C GLY A 15 25.68 -49.34 -12.23
N VAL A 16 26.33 -48.48 -11.43
CA VAL A 16 27.79 -48.29 -11.47
C VAL A 16 28.42 -48.49 -10.09
N THR A 17 29.34 -49.45 -10.01
CA THR A 17 30.07 -49.75 -8.77
C THR A 17 31.56 -49.73 -9.00
N MET A 18 32.28 -49.08 -8.08
CA MET A 18 33.74 -49.04 -8.07
C MET A 18 34.28 -49.98 -7.00
N ASN A 19 35.25 -50.81 -7.38
CA ASN A 19 35.97 -51.68 -6.46
C ASN A 19 37.46 -51.29 -6.44
N LEU A 20 37.94 -50.91 -5.27
CA LEU A 20 39.31 -50.55 -4.99
C LEU A 20 40.00 -51.73 -4.31
N SER A 21 41.06 -52.26 -4.92
CA SER A 21 41.86 -53.37 -4.38
C SER A 21 43.35 -53.08 -4.56
N LEU A 22 44.23 -53.78 -3.85
CA LEU A 22 45.69 -53.69 -4.06
C LEU A 22 46.13 -53.96 -5.51
N SER A 23 45.32 -54.69 -6.29
CA SER A 23 45.60 -54.98 -7.70
C SER A 23 45.15 -53.89 -8.69
N GLY A 24 44.67 -52.75 -8.17
CA GLY A 24 44.19 -51.60 -8.93
C GLY A 24 42.68 -51.38 -8.84
N PRO A 25 42.21 -50.17 -9.21
CA PRO A 25 40.78 -49.83 -9.28
C PRO A 25 40.08 -50.56 -10.43
N SER A 26 38.85 -51.01 -10.21
CA SER A 26 37.98 -51.59 -11.25
C SER A 26 36.57 -51.00 -11.16
N LEU A 27 35.98 -50.69 -12.30
CA LEU A 27 34.63 -50.15 -12.44
C LEU A 27 33.74 -51.20 -13.09
N ARG A 28 32.57 -51.47 -12.49
CA ARG A 28 31.53 -52.32 -13.05
C ARG A 28 30.33 -51.47 -13.44
N PHE A 29 29.94 -51.59 -14.70
CA PHE A 29 28.79 -50.94 -15.31
C PHE A 29 27.74 -52.00 -15.66
N GLY A 30 26.53 -51.89 -15.12
CA GLY A 30 25.42 -52.77 -15.45
C GLY A 30 24.45 -53.06 -14.30
N THR A 31 23.27 -53.55 -14.66
CA THR A 31 22.19 -53.92 -13.73
C THR A 31 22.43 -55.32 -13.12
N ARG A 32 21.57 -55.74 -12.19
CA ARG A 32 21.64 -57.11 -11.64
C ARG A 32 21.38 -58.12 -12.77
N GLY A 33 22.39 -58.91 -13.11
CA GLY A 33 22.32 -59.95 -14.15
C GLY A 33 23.17 -59.66 -15.38
N ALA A 34 23.37 -58.40 -15.77
CA ALA A 34 24.18 -58.05 -16.94
C ALA A 34 25.12 -56.88 -16.63
N GLY A 35 26.42 -57.04 -16.85
CA GLY A 35 27.35 -55.94 -16.68
C GLY A 35 28.77 -56.19 -17.16
N ILE A 36 29.46 -55.10 -17.45
CA ILE A 36 30.83 -55.04 -17.96
C ILE A 36 31.72 -54.49 -16.85
N THR A 37 32.82 -55.17 -16.58
CA THR A 37 33.85 -54.74 -15.62
C THR A 37 35.10 -54.33 -16.37
N ILE A 38 35.55 -53.11 -16.10
CA ILE A 38 36.69 -52.46 -16.74
C ILE A 38 37.68 -52.07 -15.63
N GLY A 39 38.94 -52.52 -15.75
CA GLY A 39 40.02 -52.16 -14.81
C GLY A 39 40.53 -53.32 -13.94
N GLY A 40 41.78 -53.17 -13.45
CA GLY A 40 42.56 -54.20 -12.76
C GLY A 40 43.51 -55.01 -13.67
N ARG A 41 44.21 -56.00 -13.10
CA ARG A 41 45.26 -56.81 -13.76
C ARG A 41 44.81 -57.66 -14.97
N ARG A 42 43.49 -57.80 -15.20
CA ARG A 42 42.90 -58.49 -16.36
C ARG A 42 41.97 -57.53 -17.09
N ARG A 43 42.30 -57.19 -18.33
CA ARG A 43 41.61 -56.16 -19.13
C ARG A 43 40.28 -56.72 -19.66
N LEU A 44 39.16 -56.08 -19.31
CA LEU A 44 37.77 -56.32 -19.72
C LEU A 44 37.13 -57.70 -19.39
N ARG A 45 36.07 -57.67 -18.58
CA ARG A 45 35.20 -58.83 -18.29
C ARG A 45 33.73 -58.47 -18.54
N ALA A 46 33.05 -59.19 -19.41
CA ALA A 46 31.60 -59.07 -19.60
C ALA A 46 30.90 -60.28 -18.97
N THR A 47 29.87 -60.04 -18.16
CA THR A 47 29.06 -61.09 -17.53
C THR A 47 27.59 -60.84 -17.85
N VAL A 48 26.90 -61.89 -18.32
CA VAL A 48 25.45 -61.91 -18.54
C VAL A 48 24.89 -63.16 -17.88
N GLY A 49 23.80 -63.03 -17.13
CA GLY A 49 23.15 -64.12 -16.41
C GLY A 49 21.71 -63.76 -16.09
N ILE A 50 20.89 -64.80 -15.94
CA ILE A 50 19.46 -64.66 -15.69
C ILE A 50 19.26 -64.53 -14.17
N PRO A 51 18.75 -63.39 -13.67
CA PRO A 51 18.57 -63.16 -12.25
C PRO A 51 17.72 -64.25 -11.59
N GLY A 52 18.14 -64.77 -10.44
CA GLY A 52 17.37 -65.78 -9.68
C GLY A 52 17.57 -67.24 -10.11
N THR A 53 18.23 -67.52 -11.23
CA THR A 53 18.43 -68.91 -11.74
C THR A 53 19.79 -69.52 -11.40
N GLY A 54 20.75 -68.71 -10.94
CA GLY A 54 22.14 -69.13 -10.74
C GLY A 54 22.95 -69.29 -12.03
N ILE A 55 22.33 -69.15 -13.21
CA ILE A 55 22.98 -69.30 -14.52
C ILE A 55 23.62 -67.98 -14.94
N TYR A 56 24.94 -67.99 -15.15
CA TYR A 56 25.69 -66.85 -15.66
C TYR A 56 26.81 -67.28 -16.60
N TYR A 57 27.02 -66.50 -17.66
CA TYR A 57 28.13 -66.63 -18.59
C TYR A 57 29.05 -65.42 -18.44
N THR A 58 30.36 -65.67 -18.33
CA THR A 58 31.37 -64.62 -18.21
C THR A 58 32.44 -64.79 -19.27
N LYS A 59 32.69 -63.75 -20.07
CA LYS A 59 33.76 -63.71 -21.05
C LYS A 59 34.80 -62.66 -20.65
N THR A 60 36.07 -63.06 -20.61
CA THR A 60 37.21 -62.16 -20.36
C THR A 60 38.02 -61.98 -21.63
N ALA A 61 38.37 -60.75 -21.99
CA ALA A 61 39.17 -60.46 -23.17
C ALA A 61 40.66 -60.34 -22.81
N GLY A 62 41.40 -61.46 -22.85
CA GLY A 62 42.86 -61.45 -22.66
C GLY A 62 43.39 -62.72 -22.01
N GLY A 63 43.90 -63.63 -22.84
CA GLY A 63 44.57 -64.86 -22.40
C GLY A 63 44.96 -65.72 -23.60
N GLY A 64 46.12 -65.46 -24.19
CA GLY A 64 46.73 -66.34 -25.18
C GLY A 64 47.01 -67.72 -24.55
N ARG A 65 46.60 -68.78 -25.25
CA ARG A 65 46.76 -70.18 -24.85
C ARG A 65 48.25 -70.52 -24.77
N ARG A 66 48.76 -70.84 -23.58
CA ARG A 66 50.11 -71.44 -23.42
C ARG A 66 49.99 -72.92 -23.80
N ILE A 67 50.31 -73.26 -25.04
CA ILE A 67 50.36 -74.65 -25.52
C ILE A 67 51.66 -75.27 -24.98
N ARG A 68 51.55 -76.32 -24.16
CA ARG A 68 52.66 -77.23 -23.83
C ARG A 68 52.93 -78.08 -25.08
N ARG A 69 54.14 -78.02 -25.65
CA ARG A 69 54.64 -78.93 -26.69
C ARG A 69 55.74 -79.84 -26.11
N PRO A 70 55.85 -81.12 -26.54
CA PRO A 70 56.90 -82.05 -26.14
C PRO A 70 58.25 -81.69 -26.81
N PRO A 71 59.38 -82.25 -26.35
CA PRO A 71 60.70 -81.80 -26.80
C PRO A 71 61.19 -82.59 -28.02
N ALA A 72 61.70 -81.88 -29.03
CA ALA A 72 62.79 -82.26 -29.96
C ALA A 72 62.84 -81.26 -31.15
N PRO A 73 63.93 -81.19 -31.92
CA PRO A 73 65.28 -80.77 -31.57
C PRO A 73 65.69 -79.48 -32.31
N LEU A 74 66.90 -79.01 -32.01
CA LEU A 74 67.54 -77.79 -32.47
C LEU A 74 67.61 -77.66 -34.01
N HIS A 75 67.11 -76.54 -34.56
CA HIS A 75 67.75 -75.86 -35.70
C HIS A 75 67.51 -74.34 -35.66
N SER A 76 68.63 -73.63 -35.60
CA SER A 76 68.86 -72.23 -35.98
C SER A 76 68.40 -72.02 -37.44
N THR A 77 67.89 -70.89 -37.95
CA THR A 77 68.10 -69.47 -37.67
C THR A 77 67.01 -68.69 -38.44
N TYR A 78 66.83 -67.40 -38.13
CA TYR A 78 66.10 -66.36 -38.88
C TYR A 78 64.71 -65.96 -38.34
N SER A 79 64.72 -64.93 -37.48
CA SER A 79 63.54 -64.16 -37.06
C SER A 79 63.48 -62.86 -37.85
N ALA A 80 62.48 -62.71 -38.72
CA ALA A 80 62.06 -61.41 -39.23
C ALA A 80 61.16 -60.72 -38.18
N PRO A 81 61.36 -59.44 -37.84
CA PRO A 81 60.48 -58.75 -36.92
C PRO A 81 59.22 -58.29 -37.66
N ALA A 82 58.12 -59.02 -37.54
CA ALA A 82 56.80 -58.51 -37.90
C ALA A 82 56.26 -57.66 -36.75
N THR A 83 56.58 -56.37 -36.74
CA THR A 83 55.93 -55.38 -35.88
C THR A 83 54.59 -54.98 -36.50
N SER A 84 53.55 -55.81 -36.32
CA SER A 84 52.18 -55.35 -36.56
C SER A 84 51.75 -54.45 -35.38
N ALA A 85 52.15 -53.18 -35.41
CA ALA A 85 51.63 -52.17 -34.51
C ALA A 85 50.12 -52.04 -34.74
N SER A 86 49.32 -52.53 -33.79
CA SER A 86 47.86 -52.47 -33.85
C SER A 86 47.38 -51.03 -33.64
N TYR A 87 47.31 -50.29 -34.74
CA TYR A 87 46.85 -48.90 -34.85
C TYR A 87 45.43 -48.67 -34.31
N LYS A 88 44.64 -49.74 -34.15
CA LYS A 88 43.28 -49.71 -33.60
C LYS A 88 43.24 -49.12 -32.18
N GLY A 89 44.24 -49.41 -31.34
CA GLY A 89 44.31 -48.88 -29.97
C GLY A 89 44.53 -47.36 -29.91
N CYS A 90 45.37 -46.82 -30.82
CA CYS A 90 45.59 -45.37 -30.92
C CYS A 90 44.38 -44.64 -31.49
N LEU A 91 43.67 -45.24 -32.46
CA LEU A 91 42.44 -44.66 -33.02
C LEU A 91 41.33 -44.49 -31.97
N TYR A 92 41.14 -45.48 -31.09
CA TYR A 92 40.17 -45.35 -30.00
C TYR A 92 40.56 -44.27 -28.98
N ALA A 93 41.85 -44.16 -28.65
CA ALA A 93 42.33 -43.10 -27.75
C ALA A 93 42.12 -41.71 -28.36
N ILE A 94 42.39 -41.54 -29.65
CA ILE A 94 42.15 -40.29 -30.38
C ILE A 94 40.65 -39.99 -30.43
N GLY A 95 39.80 -40.97 -30.73
CA GLY A 95 38.34 -40.79 -30.76
C GLY A 95 37.75 -40.36 -29.41
N VAL A 96 38.24 -40.92 -28.30
CA VAL A 96 37.82 -40.52 -26.94
C VAL A 96 38.30 -39.10 -26.61
N MET A 97 39.54 -38.76 -26.98
CA MET A 97 40.07 -37.40 -26.77
C MET A 97 39.29 -36.35 -27.57
N VAL A 98 38.94 -36.64 -28.82
CA VAL A 98 38.12 -35.77 -29.67
C VAL A 98 36.71 -35.61 -29.09
N LEU A 99 36.10 -36.70 -28.62
CA LEU A 99 34.78 -36.65 -27.98
C LEU A 99 34.81 -35.80 -26.70
N LEU A 100 35.83 -35.98 -25.85
CA LEU A 100 36.01 -35.18 -24.63
C LEU A 100 36.23 -33.70 -24.97
N MET A 101 37.05 -33.41 -25.97
CA MET A 101 37.31 -32.05 -26.42
C MET A 101 36.02 -31.40 -26.98
N LEU A 102 35.24 -32.11 -27.79
CA LEU A 102 33.92 -31.69 -28.25
C LEU A 102 32.95 -31.44 -27.10
N THR A 103 32.92 -32.29 -26.08
CA THR A 103 32.06 -32.04 -24.90
C THR A 103 32.50 -30.80 -24.13
N VAL A 104 33.79 -30.59 -23.90
CA VAL A 104 34.30 -29.40 -23.21
C VAL A 104 34.04 -28.14 -24.03
N VAL A 105 34.20 -28.19 -25.35
CA VAL A 105 33.92 -27.07 -26.26
C VAL A 105 32.43 -26.77 -26.30
N THR A 106 31.56 -27.78 -26.47
CA THR A 106 30.10 -27.57 -26.50
C THR A 106 29.55 -27.07 -25.17
N TYR A 107 29.99 -27.64 -24.03
CA TYR A 107 29.63 -27.12 -22.71
C TYR A 107 30.22 -25.72 -22.47
N GLY A 108 31.46 -25.45 -22.87
CA GLY A 108 32.05 -24.11 -22.78
C GLY A 108 31.27 -23.07 -23.59
N LEU A 109 30.87 -23.43 -24.82
CA LEU A 109 30.14 -22.56 -25.74
C LEU A 109 28.71 -22.27 -25.25
N VAL A 110 28.12 -23.15 -24.45
CA VAL A 110 26.80 -22.95 -23.81
C VAL A 110 26.92 -22.26 -22.45
N MET A 111 27.89 -22.63 -21.61
CA MET A 111 28.03 -22.10 -20.25
C MET A 111 28.59 -20.67 -20.21
N ILE A 112 29.42 -20.27 -21.16
CA ILE A 112 29.97 -18.90 -21.23
C ILE A 112 28.84 -17.88 -21.46
N PRO A 113 27.96 -18.02 -22.48
CA PRO A 113 26.80 -17.13 -22.65
C PRO A 113 25.86 -17.13 -21.44
N VAL A 114 25.63 -18.28 -20.81
CA VAL A 114 24.79 -18.36 -19.60
C VAL A 114 25.43 -17.59 -18.44
N ALA A 115 26.74 -17.72 -18.24
CA ALA A 115 27.47 -16.97 -17.21
C ALA A 115 27.49 -15.46 -17.51
N MET A 116 27.67 -15.06 -18.78
CA MET A 116 27.59 -13.66 -19.19
C MET A 116 26.17 -13.11 -19.02
N ALA A 117 25.14 -13.85 -19.38
CA ALA A 117 23.74 -13.47 -19.20
C ALA A 117 23.38 -13.35 -17.72
N ALA A 118 23.85 -14.28 -16.88
CA ALA A 118 23.70 -14.19 -15.43
C ALA A 118 24.45 -12.97 -14.87
N GLY A 119 25.67 -12.69 -15.35
CA GLY A 119 26.45 -11.51 -14.98
C GLY A 119 25.75 -10.20 -15.37
N ALA A 120 25.23 -10.13 -16.60
CA ALA A 120 24.46 -9.00 -17.10
C ALA A 120 23.15 -8.82 -16.32
N TRP A 121 22.45 -9.90 -16.00
CA TRP A 121 21.24 -9.88 -15.19
C TRP A 121 21.52 -9.40 -13.76
N ILE A 122 22.60 -9.88 -13.12
CA ILE A 122 23.03 -9.42 -11.79
C ILE A 122 23.40 -7.94 -11.84
N TRP A 123 24.14 -7.52 -12.86
CA TRP A 123 24.54 -6.12 -13.04
C TRP A 123 23.33 -5.21 -13.25
N HIS A 124 22.38 -5.63 -14.10
CA HIS A 124 21.13 -4.93 -14.32
C HIS A 124 20.30 -4.84 -13.03
N ARG A 125 20.15 -5.97 -12.32
CA ARG A 125 19.42 -6.02 -11.03
C ARG A 125 20.06 -5.14 -9.96
N ARG A 126 21.39 -5.04 -9.92
CA ARG A 126 22.11 -4.15 -8.98
C ARG A 126 21.98 -2.67 -9.32
N ARG A 127 21.63 -2.33 -10.56
CA ARG A 127 21.36 -0.96 -11.02
C ARG A 127 19.90 -0.54 -10.86
N GLN A 128 19.00 -1.48 -10.54
CA GLN A 128 17.60 -1.12 -10.30
C GLN A 128 17.48 -0.25 -9.04
N PRO A 129 16.66 0.82 -9.10
CA PRO A 129 16.50 1.77 -7.99
C PRO A 129 16.09 1.06 -6.69
N ALA A 130 15.13 0.14 -6.76
CA ALA A 130 14.67 -0.65 -5.62
C ALA A 130 15.78 -1.45 -4.91
N PHE A 131 16.80 -1.94 -5.65
CA PHE A 131 17.93 -2.66 -5.05
C PHE A 131 18.88 -1.73 -4.33
N ILE A 132 19.12 -0.54 -4.89
CA ILE A 132 19.96 0.50 -4.29
C ILE A 132 19.29 1.01 -3.01
N ALA A 133 18.01 1.38 -3.08
CA ALA A 133 17.21 1.83 -1.95
C ALA A 133 17.17 0.78 -0.82
N SER A 134 16.92 -0.50 -1.15
CA SER A 134 16.95 -1.59 -0.17
C SER A 134 18.29 -1.72 0.56
N ARG A 135 19.41 -1.43 -0.12
CA ARG A 135 20.75 -1.48 0.50
C ARG A 135 20.96 -0.29 1.46
N ILE A 136 20.40 0.87 1.12
CA ILE A 136 20.46 2.07 1.96
C ILE A 136 19.63 1.85 3.22
N ILE A 137 18.39 1.37 3.09
CA ILE A 137 17.51 1.03 4.22
C ILE A 137 18.19 0.05 5.18
N LYS A 138 18.84 -1.00 4.65
CA LYS A 138 19.56 -1.97 5.48
C LYS A 138 20.73 -1.36 6.27
N ARG A 139 21.35 -0.28 5.76
CA ARG A 139 22.38 0.47 6.52
C ARG A 139 21.72 1.32 7.60
N ALA A 140 20.57 1.90 7.29
CA ALA A 140 19.78 2.73 8.18
C ALA A 140 19.35 1.96 9.44
N GLU A 141 18.98 0.69 9.32
CA GLU A 141 18.61 -0.19 10.47
C GLU A 141 19.68 -0.28 11.58
N THR A 142 20.96 -0.05 11.25
CA THR A 142 22.08 -0.13 12.19
C THR A 142 22.67 1.24 12.56
N ALA A 143 22.13 2.31 12.00
CA ALA A 143 22.64 3.66 12.18
C ALA A 143 22.01 4.35 13.40
N GLU A 144 22.61 5.46 13.82
CA GLU A 144 22.01 6.35 14.82
C GLU A 144 20.75 7.04 14.24
N PRO A 145 19.77 7.45 15.07
CA PRO A 145 18.49 7.98 14.58
C PRO A 145 18.62 9.16 13.60
N ILE A 146 19.50 10.11 13.89
CA ILE A 146 19.77 11.29 13.03
C ILE A 146 20.27 10.85 11.64
N LYS A 147 21.28 9.97 11.60
CA LYS A 147 21.84 9.45 10.34
C LYS A 147 20.85 8.53 9.61
N THR A 148 19.93 7.91 10.34
CA THR A 148 18.88 7.06 9.79
C THR A 148 17.93 7.91 8.95
N VAL A 149 17.54 9.10 9.43
CA VAL A 149 16.73 10.05 8.66
C VAL A 149 17.41 10.40 7.33
N ASP A 150 18.70 10.76 7.33
CA ASP A 150 19.45 11.07 6.11
C ASP A 150 19.42 9.90 5.11
N LEU A 151 19.64 8.68 5.60
CA LEU A 151 19.66 7.47 4.78
C LEU A 151 18.27 7.13 4.24
N LEU A 152 17.21 7.32 5.02
CA LEU A 152 15.85 7.06 4.57
C LEU A 152 15.38 8.07 3.51
N ASN A 153 15.70 9.36 3.70
CA ASN A 153 15.43 10.39 2.69
C ASN A 153 16.20 10.10 1.39
N GLN A 154 17.47 9.71 1.50
CA GLN A 154 18.25 9.26 0.33
C GLN A 154 17.64 8.01 -0.34
N ALA A 155 17.06 7.08 0.43
CA ALA A 155 16.39 5.91 -0.14
C ALA A 155 15.11 6.30 -0.91
N LEU A 156 14.35 7.27 -0.41
CA LEU A 156 13.15 7.81 -1.06
C LEU A 156 13.48 8.57 -2.35
N GLU A 157 14.56 9.34 -2.39
CA GLU A 157 15.03 9.99 -3.63
C GLU A 157 15.39 8.99 -4.72
N VAL A 158 15.96 7.84 -4.35
CA VAL A 158 16.39 6.80 -5.30
C VAL A 158 15.20 6.01 -5.85
N ASP A 159 14.17 5.76 -5.03
CA ASP A 159 13.01 4.93 -5.39
C ASP A 159 11.69 5.52 -4.84
N PRO A 160 11.22 6.67 -5.38
CA PRO A 160 10.12 7.44 -4.79
C PRO A 160 8.75 6.75 -4.88
N HIS A 161 8.56 5.86 -5.85
CA HIS A 161 7.31 5.11 -6.04
C HIS A 161 7.43 3.63 -5.64
N GLY A 162 8.56 3.24 -5.03
CA GLY A 162 8.82 1.87 -4.63
C GLY A 162 8.02 1.49 -3.40
N LEU A 163 6.97 0.69 -3.55
CA LEU A 163 6.09 0.28 -2.43
C LEU A 163 6.85 -0.31 -1.24
N LYS A 164 7.90 -1.10 -1.48
CA LYS A 164 8.73 -1.67 -0.41
C LYS A 164 9.53 -0.60 0.33
N THR A 165 10.15 0.31 -0.42
CA THR A 165 10.93 1.43 0.11
C THR A 165 10.03 2.34 0.94
N LEU A 166 8.90 2.76 0.37
CA LEU A 166 7.90 3.59 1.04
C LEU A 166 7.39 2.97 2.33
N ARG A 167 7.00 1.67 2.33
CA ARG A 167 6.54 0.99 3.56
C ARG A 167 7.60 0.95 4.66
N SER A 168 8.85 0.65 4.30
CA SER A 168 9.95 0.63 5.26
C SER A 168 10.22 2.01 5.86
N CYS A 169 10.26 3.07 5.02
CA CYS A 169 10.43 4.44 5.50
C CYS A 169 9.23 4.91 6.33
N ALA A 170 8.00 4.73 5.83
CA ALA A 170 6.77 5.16 6.50
C ALA A 170 6.60 4.53 7.88
N SER A 171 6.87 3.22 8.02
CA SER A 171 6.81 2.54 9.32
C SER A 171 7.85 3.08 10.27
N TRP A 172 9.09 3.28 9.81
CA TRP A 172 10.15 3.80 10.67
C TRP A 172 9.84 5.21 11.16
N PHE A 173 9.41 6.12 10.28
CA PHE A 173 9.03 7.48 10.65
C PHE A 173 7.85 7.49 11.62
N TYR A 174 6.84 6.64 11.39
CA TYR A 174 5.69 6.50 12.28
C TYR A 174 6.10 6.06 13.70
N ASP A 175 6.93 5.03 13.81
CA ASP A 175 7.37 4.47 15.09
C ASP A 175 8.23 5.47 15.90
N HIS A 176 8.92 6.38 15.20
CA HIS A 176 9.78 7.40 15.78
C HIS A 176 9.09 8.77 15.92
N GLN A 177 7.76 8.83 15.75
CA GLN A 177 6.96 10.05 15.90
C GLN A 177 7.36 11.19 14.95
N CYS A 178 7.95 10.85 13.80
CA CYS A 178 8.27 11.80 12.72
C CYS A 178 7.02 11.95 11.84
N TRP A 179 6.04 12.69 12.33
CA TRP A 179 4.68 12.67 11.80
C TRP A 179 4.56 13.27 10.40
N GLN A 180 5.30 14.35 10.09
CA GLN A 180 5.25 14.97 8.76
C GLN A 180 5.77 14.02 7.67
N ASP A 181 7.01 13.52 7.78
CA ASP A 181 7.58 12.57 6.82
C ASP A 181 6.79 11.27 6.74
N SER A 182 6.24 10.82 7.89
CA SER A 182 5.38 9.66 7.94
C SER A 182 4.14 9.87 7.07
N ALA A 183 3.49 11.04 7.19
CA ALA A 183 2.33 11.37 6.38
C ALA A 183 2.69 11.39 4.88
N GLU A 184 3.80 12.03 4.50
CA GLU A 184 4.25 12.05 3.10
C GLU A 184 4.52 10.65 2.55
N ALA A 185 5.22 9.80 3.30
CA ALA A 185 5.51 8.44 2.89
C ALA A 185 4.24 7.58 2.76
N TYR A 186 3.27 7.72 3.66
CA TYR A 186 1.97 7.03 3.52
C TYR A 186 1.15 7.56 2.36
N SER A 187 1.20 8.86 2.06
CA SER A 187 0.54 9.43 0.87
C SER A 187 1.05 8.78 -0.42
N GLY A 188 2.37 8.54 -0.51
CA GLY A 188 2.98 7.83 -1.63
C GLY A 188 2.55 6.36 -1.71
N ILE A 189 2.33 5.69 -0.58
CA ILE A 189 1.80 4.31 -0.55
C ILE A 189 0.38 4.28 -1.12
N LEU A 190 -0.49 5.19 -0.69
CA LEU A 190 -1.90 5.25 -1.12
C LEU A 190 -2.05 5.52 -2.61
N GLN A 191 -1.14 6.30 -3.22
CA GLN A 191 -1.12 6.52 -4.67
C GLN A 191 -0.81 5.25 -5.46
N VAL A 192 0.00 4.34 -4.90
CA VAL A 192 0.40 3.09 -5.56
C VAL A 192 -0.63 1.98 -5.29
N GLN A 193 -1.07 1.86 -4.04
CA GLN A 193 -1.98 0.83 -3.59
C GLN A 193 -2.91 1.41 -2.50
N PRO A 194 -4.20 1.62 -2.81
CA PRO A 194 -5.20 1.94 -1.79
C PRO A 194 -5.26 0.79 -0.78
N ASP A 195 -5.07 1.13 0.49
CA ASP A 195 -5.08 0.18 1.60
C ASP A 195 -5.62 0.88 2.84
N TRP A 196 -6.59 0.24 3.50
CA TRP A 196 -7.31 0.85 4.62
C TRP A 196 -6.38 1.08 5.83
N ASP A 197 -5.45 0.16 6.13
CA ASP A 197 -4.50 0.36 7.23
C ASP A 197 -3.50 1.48 6.94
N ALA A 198 -3.02 1.57 5.69
CA ALA A 198 -2.17 2.66 5.26
C ALA A 198 -2.90 4.02 5.34
N GLU A 199 -4.18 4.07 5.00
CA GLU A 199 -4.99 5.29 5.08
C GLU A 199 -5.25 5.70 6.53
N ARG A 200 -5.55 4.74 7.41
CA ARG A 200 -5.65 4.98 8.86
C ARG A 200 -4.36 5.59 9.43
N ARG A 201 -3.21 4.99 9.08
CA ARG A 201 -1.90 5.48 9.54
C ARG A 201 -1.58 6.85 8.96
N TYR A 202 -1.94 7.09 7.71
CA TYR A 202 -1.83 8.40 7.07
C TYR A 202 -2.62 9.48 7.82
N ALA A 203 -3.92 9.23 8.08
CA ALA A 203 -4.78 10.15 8.83
C ALA A 203 -4.24 10.40 10.26
N THR A 204 -3.73 9.35 10.91
CA THR A 204 -3.11 9.48 12.23
C THR A 204 -1.88 10.38 12.20
N SER A 205 -0.99 10.18 11.22
CA SER A 205 0.20 11.01 11.04
C SER A 205 -0.16 12.47 10.72
N LEU A 206 -1.18 12.72 9.89
CA LEU A 206 -1.67 14.07 9.60
C LEU A 206 -2.17 14.78 10.86
N LEU A 207 -2.99 14.11 11.68
CA LEU A 207 -3.48 14.67 12.94
C LEU A 207 -2.34 14.99 13.91
N ALA A 208 -1.40 14.07 14.10
CA ALA A 208 -0.26 14.29 14.98
C ALA A 208 0.69 15.39 14.47
N ALA A 209 0.75 15.60 13.15
CA ALA A 209 1.44 16.72 12.51
C ALA A 209 0.68 18.05 12.56
N GLY A 210 -0.56 18.09 13.08
CA GLY A 210 -1.34 19.33 13.16
C GLY A 210 -2.18 19.64 11.93
N ARG A 211 -2.21 18.75 10.94
CA ARG A 211 -2.88 18.93 9.65
C ARG A 211 -4.30 18.35 9.70
N ALA A 212 -5.11 18.86 10.62
CA ALA A 212 -6.47 18.35 10.85
C ALA A 212 -7.38 18.51 9.62
N ASP A 213 -7.25 19.60 8.86
CA ASP A 213 -8.06 19.84 7.66
C ASP A 213 -7.76 18.82 6.55
N ASP A 214 -6.51 18.39 6.42
CA ASP A 214 -6.12 17.36 5.44
C ASP A 214 -6.56 15.97 5.89
N ALA A 215 -6.65 15.71 7.20
CA ALA A 215 -7.04 14.41 7.73
C ALA A 215 -8.54 14.12 7.59
N ILE A 216 -9.40 15.13 7.74
CA ILE A 216 -10.87 14.96 7.77
C ILE A 216 -11.42 14.23 6.53
N PRO A 217 -11.06 14.59 5.28
CA PRO A 217 -11.55 13.89 4.09
C PRO A 217 -11.22 12.40 4.08
N HIS A 218 -10.03 12.02 4.55
CA HIS A 218 -9.62 10.62 4.65
C HIS A 218 -10.42 9.87 5.71
N LEU A 219 -10.67 10.50 6.86
CA LEU A 219 -11.50 9.91 7.91
C LEU A 219 -12.97 9.75 7.48
N GLU A 220 -13.51 10.71 6.73
CA GLU A 220 -14.85 10.59 6.13
C GLU A 220 -14.90 9.45 5.12
N HIS A 221 -13.88 9.33 4.26
CA HIS A 221 -13.78 8.23 3.30
C HIS A 221 -13.72 6.87 4.01
N MET A 222 -12.85 6.72 5.00
CA MET A 222 -12.71 5.51 5.79
C MET A 222 -14.04 5.12 6.47
N ARG A 223 -14.73 6.09 7.07
CA ARG A 223 -16.04 5.84 7.70
C ARG A 223 -17.11 5.40 6.69
N ALA A 224 -17.09 5.94 5.47
CA ALA A 224 -18.03 5.56 4.43
C ALA A 224 -17.76 4.14 3.88
N VAL A 225 -16.51 3.70 3.91
CA VAL A 225 -16.09 2.37 3.41
C VAL A 225 -16.18 1.29 4.50
N SER A 226 -16.01 1.65 5.77
CA SER A 226 -16.09 0.72 6.91
C SER A 226 -17.53 0.21 7.12
N SER A 227 -17.67 -1.11 7.26
CA SER A 227 -18.92 -1.74 7.67
C SER A 227 -19.19 -1.57 9.16
N SER A 228 -20.44 -1.28 9.51
CA SER A 228 -20.90 -1.17 10.90
C SER A 228 -20.61 -2.46 11.69
N GLY A 229 -19.77 -2.39 12.72
CA GLY A 229 -19.50 -3.51 13.63
C GLY A 229 -18.01 -3.87 13.85
N ASP A 230 -17.09 -3.30 13.08
CA ASP A 230 -15.66 -3.48 13.31
C ASP A 230 -15.16 -2.48 14.38
N GLY A 231 -14.29 -2.90 15.30
CA GLY A 231 -13.67 -2.02 16.32
C GLY A 231 -12.92 -0.81 15.73
N ASP A 232 -12.73 -0.84 14.41
CA ASP A 232 -12.19 0.22 13.57
C ASP A 232 -13.08 1.47 13.50
N GLU A 233 -14.41 1.33 13.62
CA GLU A 233 -15.34 2.47 13.60
C GLU A 233 -15.07 3.42 14.79
N ALA A 234 -14.86 2.86 15.98
CA ALA A 234 -14.51 3.64 17.17
C ALA A 234 -13.18 4.38 17.00
N ALA A 235 -12.20 3.78 16.30
CA ALA A 235 -10.91 4.42 16.05
C ALA A 235 -11.08 5.63 15.12
N VAL A 236 -11.88 5.50 14.06
CA VAL A 236 -12.17 6.60 13.12
C VAL A 236 -12.94 7.71 13.83
N LEU A 237 -13.97 7.38 14.64
CA LEU A 237 -14.73 8.37 15.42
C LEU A 237 -13.84 9.16 16.39
N GLY A 238 -12.93 8.48 17.09
CA GLY A 238 -11.95 9.13 17.96
C GLY A 238 -11.02 10.06 17.20
N GLN A 239 -10.54 9.66 16.01
CA GLN A 239 -9.69 10.50 15.16
C GLN A 239 -10.45 11.72 14.61
N MET A 240 -11.71 11.56 14.19
CA MET A 240 -12.56 12.68 13.79
C MET A 240 -12.76 13.66 14.94
N ALA A 241 -13.09 13.17 16.14
CA ALA A 241 -13.24 14.01 17.30
C ALA A 241 -11.95 14.80 17.62
N MET A 242 -10.79 14.16 17.54
CA MET A 242 -9.50 14.84 17.69
C MET A 242 -9.31 15.94 16.65
N ALA A 243 -9.60 15.68 15.37
CA ALA A 243 -9.49 16.67 14.31
C ALA A 243 -10.32 17.94 14.63
N TYR A 244 -11.56 17.76 15.06
CA TYR A 244 -12.44 18.88 15.42
C TYR A 244 -12.03 19.59 16.72
N PHE A 245 -11.43 18.88 17.68
CA PHE A 245 -10.81 19.53 18.85
C PHE A 245 -9.65 20.43 18.45
N MET A 246 -8.79 19.99 17.53
CA MET A 246 -7.66 20.79 17.02
C MET A 246 -8.14 22.04 16.25
N LYS A 247 -9.29 21.95 15.57
CA LYS A 247 -9.94 23.09 14.91
C LYS A 247 -10.66 24.05 15.85
N GLY A 248 -10.69 23.77 17.16
CA GLY A 248 -11.41 24.59 18.14
C GLY A 248 -12.94 24.45 18.06
N GLN A 249 -13.44 23.33 17.55
CA GLN A 249 -14.87 23.04 17.39
C GLN A 249 -15.32 21.90 18.32
N PRO A 250 -15.31 22.10 19.66
CA PRO A 250 -15.54 21.03 20.63
C PRO A 250 -16.95 20.43 20.55
N SER A 251 -17.96 21.21 20.14
CA SER A 251 -19.33 20.70 19.99
C SER A 251 -19.44 19.66 18.87
N GLN A 252 -18.76 19.88 17.74
CA GLN A 252 -18.73 18.92 16.64
C GLN A 252 -17.91 17.68 17.03
N ALA A 253 -16.78 17.87 17.71
CA ALA A 253 -15.99 16.75 18.24
C ALA A 253 -16.81 15.84 19.15
N MET A 254 -17.59 16.43 20.06
CA MET A 254 -18.47 15.69 20.98
C MET A 254 -19.56 14.91 20.23
N ALA A 255 -20.13 15.47 19.16
CA ALA A 255 -21.13 14.76 18.36
C ALA A 255 -20.60 13.44 17.77
N PHE A 256 -19.33 13.36 17.39
CA PHE A 256 -18.71 12.10 16.95
C PHE A 256 -18.45 11.13 18.10
N ILE A 257 -18.05 11.64 19.27
CA ILE A 257 -17.84 10.81 20.46
C ILE A 257 -19.15 10.20 20.97
N ASP A 258 -20.27 10.92 20.85
CA ASP A 258 -21.58 10.41 21.26
C ASP A 258 -22.09 9.26 20.37
N LEU A 259 -21.52 9.09 19.17
CA LEU A 259 -21.77 7.92 18.31
C LEU A 259 -21.00 6.68 18.76
N ALA A 260 -19.93 6.82 19.56
CA ALA A 260 -19.12 5.69 19.99
C ALA A 260 -19.83 4.91 21.13
N PRO A 261 -19.87 3.56 21.08
CA PRO A 261 -20.55 2.73 22.08
C PRO A 261 -19.76 2.62 23.41
N LEU A 262 -19.68 3.73 24.16
CA LEU A 262 -18.93 3.83 25.42
C LEU A 262 -19.62 3.19 26.64
N GLU A 263 -20.84 2.68 26.46
CA GLU A 263 -21.61 1.96 27.50
C GLU A 263 -21.17 0.49 27.66
N MET A 264 -20.36 -0.02 26.72
CA MET A 264 -19.86 -1.39 26.78
C MET A 264 -19.02 -1.64 28.04
N ARG A 265 -19.15 -2.86 28.60
CA ARG A 265 -18.44 -3.28 29.81
C ARG A 265 -16.95 -3.54 29.55
N ASN A 266 -16.59 -3.94 28.34
CA ASN A 266 -15.21 -4.13 27.91
C ASN A 266 -14.90 -3.08 26.84
N LEU A 267 -14.02 -2.13 27.17
CA LEU A 267 -13.60 -1.07 26.26
C LEU A 267 -12.26 -1.49 25.64
N ASP A 268 -12.24 -1.70 24.33
CA ASP A 268 -11.01 -1.91 23.57
C ASP A 268 -10.16 -0.62 23.50
N GLY A 269 -8.98 -0.69 22.88
CA GLY A 269 -8.08 0.46 22.82
C GLY A 269 -8.69 1.69 22.15
N ALA A 270 -9.50 1.49 21.11
CA ALA A 270 -10.17 2.56 20.38
C ALA A 270 -11.27 3.23 21.21
N LEU A 271 -12.08 2.44 21.92
CA LEU A 271 -13.11 2.95 22.82
C LEU A 271 -12.51 3.60 24.08
N GLN A 272 -11.37 3.11 24.57
CA GLN A 272 -10.61 3.79 25.63
C GLN A 272 -10.15 5.18 25.17
N GLN A 273 -9.66 5.31 23.93
CA GLN A 273 -9.31 6.60 23.35
C GLN A 273 -10.54 7.52 23.22
N CYS A 274 -11.69 6.99 22.80
CA CYS A 274 -12.93 7.77 22.74
C CYS A 274 -13.39 8.23 24.12
N LEU A 275 -13.24 7.39 25.17
CA LEU A 275 -13.55 7.77 26.55
C LEU A 275 -12.64 8.91 27.04
N TYR A 276 -11.34 8.86 26.72
CA TYR A 276 -10.42 9.96 27.00
C TYR A 276 -10.85 11.24 26.30
N LEU A 277 -11.17 11.17 25.00
CA LEU A 277 -11.61 12.32 24.21
C LEU A 277 -12.94 12.90 24.70
N ARG A 278 -13.85 12.06 25.23
CA ARG A 278 -15.07 12.53 25.89
C ARG A 278 -14.75 13.36 27.13
N ALA A 279 -13.78 12.93 27.93
CA ALA A 279 -13.33 13.68 29.11
C ALA A 279 -12.77 15.04 28.69
N VAL A 280 -11.94 15.07 27.65
CA VAL A 280 -11.38 16.30 27.07
C VAL A 280 -12.49 17.24 26.59
N GLY A 281 -13.44 16.74 25.81
CA GLY A 281 -14.54 17.57 25.29
C GLY A 281 -15.45 18.11 26.38
N ARG A 282 -15.79 17.29 27.40
CA ARG A 282 -16.56 17.73 28.57
C ARG A 282 -15.82 18.81 29.36
N TYR A 283 -14.51 18.66 29.54
CA TYR A 283 -13.70 19.68 30.19
C TYR A 283 -13.72 21.00 29.42
N LEU A 284 -13.52 20.95 28.09
CA LEU A 284 -13.56 22.13 27.22
C LEU A 284 -14.94 22.79 27.19
N ALA A 285 -16.02 22.01 27.38
CA ALA A 285 -17.38 22.52 27.53
C ALA A 285 -17.69 23.10 28.93
N GLY A 286 -16.73 23.05 29.87
CA GLY A 286 -16.88 23.55 31.23
C GLY A 286 -17.43 22.53 32.24
N ASP A 287 -17.73 21.30 31.83
CA ASP A 287 -18.22 20.23 32.70
C ASP A 287 -17.06 19.44 33.32
N ARG A 288 -16.34 20.10 34.22
CA ARG A 288 -15.17 19.52 34.90
C ARG A 288 -15.50 18.25 35.70
N ARG A 289 -16.70 18.18 36.29
CA ARG A 289 -17.08 17.07 37.17
C ARG A 289 -17.19 15.76 36.39
N HIS A 290 -17.92 15.78 35.27
CA HIS A 290 -18.05 14.58 34.45
C HIS A 290 -16.78 14.25 33.67
N ALA A 291 -15.97 15.25 33.32
CA ALA A 291 -14.65 15.03 32.73
C ALA A 291 -13.74 14.21 33.66
N ILE A 292 -13.62 14.61 34.93
CA ILE A 292 -12.81 13.88 35.92
C ILE A 292 -13.36 12.46 36.13
N GLY A 293 -14.69 12.31 36.19
CA GLY A 293 -15.32 10.98 36.32
C GLY A 293 -15.01 10.04 35.15
N ASP A 294 -14.93 10.55 33.93
CA ASP A 294 -14.53 9.77 32.76
C ASP A 294 -13.05 9.34 32.83
N LEU A 295 -12.16 10.22 33.29
CA LEU A 295 -10.74 9.88 33.48
C LEU A 295 -10.54 8.85 34.60
N GLU A 296 -11.33 8.91 35.67
CA GLU A 296 -11.30 7.92 36.76
C GLU A 296 -11.81 6.56 36.29
N ARG A 297 -12.86 6.54 35.46
CA ARG A 297 -13.32 5.33 34.80
C ARG A 297 -12.22 4.75 33.90
N LEU A 298 -11.55 5.58 33.11
CA LEU A 298 -10.46 5.14 32.26
C LEU A 298 -9.27 4.60 33.07
N TYR A 299 -8.92 5.25 34.19
CA TYR A 299 -7.87 4.79 35.09
C TYR A 299 -8.18 3.43 35.70
N ALA A 300 -9.43 3.19 36.10
CA ALA A 300 -9.86 1.90 36.63
C ALA A 300 -9.76 0.75 35.60
N ILE A 301 -9.84 1.07 34.30
CA ILE A 301 -9.72 0.10 33.21
C ILE A 301 -8.26 -0.11 32.82
N ASN A 302 -7.53 0.99 32.61
CA ASN A 302 -6.16 0.98 32.13
C ASN A 302 -5.33 2.06 32.85
N PRO A 303 -4.65 1.71 33.96
CA PRO A 303 -3.77 2.63 34.67
C PRO A 303 -2.56 3.09 33.85
N ALA A 304 -2.18 2.33 32.81
CA ALA A 304 -1.03 2.60 31.95
C ALA A 304 -1.40 3.46 30.71
N PHE A 305 -2.63 3.99 30.64
CA PHE A 305 -3.03 4.88 29.56
C PHE A 305 -2.15 6.13 29.55
N THR A 306 -1.64 6.47 28.36
CA THR A 306 -0.64 7.53 28.16
C THR A 306 -1.13 8.88 28.70
N ASP A 307 -0.28 9.56 29.48
CA ASP A 307 -0.50 10.89 30.06
C ASP A 307 -1.80 11.08 30.88
N LEU A 308 -2.42 9.98 31.33
CA LEU A 308 -3.72 10.03 32.03
C LEU A 308 -3.66 10.82 33.35
N MET A 309 -2.67 10.52 34.19
CA MET A 309 -2.52 11.18 35.50
C MET A 309 -2.15 12.66 35.36
N ALA A 310 -1.27 12.98 34.41
CA ALA A 310 -0.90 14.35 34.10
C ALA A 310 -2.12 15.14 33.58
N THR A 311 -2.91 14.54 32.69
CA THR A 311 -4.16 15.12 32.17
C THR A 311 -5.15 15.37 33.31
N LYS A 312 -5.38 14.39 34.19
CA LYS A 312 -6.28 14.53 35.34
C LYS A 312 -5.86 15.67 36.25
N ALA A 313 -4.59 15.72 36.65
CA ALA A 313 -4.07 16.78 37.50
C ALA A 313 -4.22 18.17 36.87
N ALA A 314 -3.94 18.30 35.56
CA ALA A 314 -4.11 19.55 34.83
C ALA A 314 -5.58 19.98 34.72
N MET A 315 -6.50 19.02 34.58
CA MET A 315 -7.94 19.32 34.57
C MET A 315 -8.42 19.76 35.95
N GLU A 316 -7.96 19.12 37.02
CA GLU A 316 -8.26 19.50 38.41
C GLU A 316 -7.77 20.91 38.75
N SER A 317 -6.55 21.27 38.34
CA SER A 317 -5.97 22.60 38.54
C SER A 317 -6.55 23.68 37.61
N GLY A 318 -7.37 23.31 36.63
CA GLY A 318 -7.94 24.27 35.68
C GLY A 318 -6.97 24.74 34.59
N THR A 319 -5.83 24.06 34.42
CA THR A 319 -4.75 24.48 33.50
C THR A 319 -4.63 23.61 32.26
N TYR A 320 -5.54 22.65 32.06
CA TYR A 320 -5.48 21.76 30.93
C TYR A 320 -5.80 22.49 29.62
N GLY A 321 -4.97 22.27 28.61
CA GLY A 321 -5.20 22.64 27.23
C GLY A 321 -4.77 21.50 26.31
N LEU A 322 -5.30 21.47 25.09
CA LEU A 322 -4.87 20.50 24.08
C LEU A 322 -3.37 20.66 23.83
N PRO A 323 -2.57 19.57 23.87
CA PRO A 323 -1.16 19.63 23.54
C PRO A 323 -0.97 20.17 22.11
N PRO A 324 0.00 21.07 21.88
CA PRO A 324 0.28 21.53 20.53
C PRO A 324 0.78 20.36 19.68
N ALA A 325 0.42 20.37 18.39
CA ALA A 325 0.96 19.41 17.44
C ALA A 325 2.48 19.51 17.38
N LYS A 326 3.16 18.37 17.32
CA LYS A 326 4.63 18.29 17.22
C LYS A 326 4.98 17.53 15.95
N PRO A 327 5.03 18.18 14.76
CA PRO A 327 5.26 17.48 13.49
C PRO A 327 6.55 16.67 13.44
N TYR A 328 7.55 17.12 14.21
CA TYR A 328 8.84 16.46 14.36
C TYR A 328 9.19 16.32 15.85
N PRO A 329 9.86 15.23 16.25
CA PRO A 329 10.36 15.09 17.61
C PRO A 329 11.58 15.99 17.86
N ASP A 330 11.89 16.26 19.13
CA ASP A 330 12.91 17.25 19.51
C ASP A 330 14.31 16.91 18.96
N TRP A 331 14.64 15.62 18.81
CA TRP A 331 15.91 15.14 18.27
C TRP A 331 16.02 15.21 16.74
N TYR A 332 14.93 15.46 16.02
CA TYR A 332 14.87 15.36 14.56
C TYR A 332 15.78 16.41 13.89
N PRO A 333 16.55 16.05 12.84
CA PRO A 333 17.50 16.97 12.21
C PRO A 333 16.83 18.22 11.63
N MET A 334 17.35 19.41 11.93
CA MET A 334 16.74 20.68 11.49
C MET A 334 16.76 20.84 9.96
N ASP A 335 17.78 20.33 9.29
CA ASP A 335 17.96 20.47 7.83
C ASP A 335 16.88 19.73 7.02
N HIS A 336 16.24 18.71 7.62
CA HIS A 336 15.14 17.96 7.01
C HIS A 336 13.75 18.46 7.45
N ARG A 337 13.67 19.43 8.37
CA ARG A 337 12.38 19.99 8.76
C ARG A 337 11.88 20.92 7.67
N GLU A 338 10.66 20.69 7.20
CA GLU A 338 9.98 21.66 6.35
C GLU A 338 9.90 23.03 7.05
N THR A 339 10.56 24.02 6.48
CA THR A 339 10.78 25.34 7.10
C THR A 339 9.54 26.24 7.10
N ASN A 340 8.41 25.76 6.56
CA ASN A 340 7.19 26.55 6.36
C ASN A 340 6.04 26.26 7.33
N LEU A 341 6.24 25.39 8.33
CA LEU A 341 5.25 25.14 9.37
C LEU A 341 5.67 25.89 10.63
N ALA A 342 5.33 27.18 10.68
CA ALA A 342 5.33 27.89 11.95
C ALA A 342 4.47 27.08 12.94
N PRO A 343 4.95 26.80 14.17
CA PRO A 343 4.14 26.12 15.15
C PRO A 343 2.87 26.94 15.35
N ALA A 344 1.70 26.32 15.13
CA ALA A 344 0.44 26.90 15.56
C ALA A 344 0.58 27.22 17.04
N GLU A 345 0.61 28.51 17.39
CA GLU A 345 0.70 28.93 18.78
C GLU A 345 -0.44 28.25 19.57
N PRO A 346 -0.17 27.78 20.79
CA PRO A 346 -1.16 27.08 21.58
C PRO A 346 -2.39 27.97 21.74
N GLY A 347 -3.53 27.46 21.29
CA GLY A 347 -4.84 28.03 21.56
C GLY A 347 -5.05 28.11 23.07
N ARG A 348 -4.65 29.25 23.65
CA ARG A 348 -4.93 29.60 25.03
C ARG A 348 -6.42 29.85 25.10
N VAL A 349 -7.17 28.85 25.54
CA VAL A 349 -8.59 29.02 25.90
C VAL A 349 -8.62 29.93 27.12
N THR A 350 -8.78 31.23 26.89
CA THR A 350 -9.16 32.17 27.94
C THR A 350 -10.65 31.97 28.26
N PRO A 351 -11.05 31.99 29.55
CA PRO A 351 -12.46 31.94 29.90
C PRO A 351 -13.16 33.19 29.35
N ALA A 352 -14.35 32.98 28.78
CA ALA A 352 -15.19 33.99 28.19
C ALA A 352 -15.25 35.28 29.03
N THR A 353 -14.72 36.37 28.48
CA THR A 353 -15.05 37.73 28.92
C THR A 353 -15.45 38.52 27.68
N SER A 354 -16.57 39.26 27.81
CA SER A 354 -17.34 39.96 26.78
C SER A 354 -16.59 40.53 25.58
N PRO A 355 -17.21 40.51 24.37
CA PRO A 355 -16.58 41.00 23.16
C PRO A 355 -16.64 42.54 23.09
N ALA A 356 -15.50 43.17 22.89
CA ALA A 356 -15.37 44.50 22.30
C ALA A 356 -13.94 44.68 21.74
N PRO A 357 -13.76 45.44 20.66
CA PRO A 357 -14.21 45.15 19.30
C PRO A 357 -13.00 44.71 18.44
N ILE A 358 -13.23 43.75 17.55
CA ILE A 358 -12.24 43.34 16.55
C ILE A 358 -12.09 44.47 15.54
N ALA A 359 -10.86 44.93 15.35
CA ALA A 359 -10.52 45.86 14.28
C ALA A 359 -10.81 45.21 12.92
N ALA A 360 -11.62 45.91 12.14
CA ALA A 360 -12.17 45.58 10.83
C ALA A 360 -11.21 44.77 9.91
N ALA A 361 -11.54 43.49 9.72
CA ALA A 361 -11.54 42.93 8.38
C ALA A 361 -12.73 43.58 7.65
N GLU A 362 -12.52 44.09 6.45
CA GLU A 362 -13.56 44.79 5.68
C GLU A 362 -14.86 43.97 5.63
N PRO A 363 -15.95 44.46 6.25
CA PRO A 363 -17.22 43.78 6.29
C PRO A 363 -18.09 44.35 5.17
N ASP A 364 -17.93 43.92 3.92
CA ASP A 364 -18.81 44.43 2.86
C ASP A 364 -19.05 43.53 1.65
N SER A 365 -18.85 42.21 1.73
CA SER A 365 -19.50 41.29 0.78
C SER A 365 -20.41 40.31 1.49
N LEU A 366 -21.72 40.63 1.50
CA LEU A 366 -22.78 39.77 2.04
C LEU A 366 -22.88 38.42 1.30
N LEU A 367 -22.23 38.30 0.14
CA LEU A 367 -22.12 37.09 -0.68
C LEU A 367 -20.66 36.78 -0.94
N ALA A 368 -20.34 35.49 -1.07
CA ALA A 368 -19.02 35.05 -1.46
C ALA A 368 -18.83 35.23 -2.97
N ALA A 369 -17.64 35.66 -3.38
CA ALA A 369 -17.29 35.83 -4.79
C ALA A 369 -17.39 34.50 -5.58
N ALA A 370 -17.56 34.63 -6.90
CA ALA A 370 -17.44 33.51 -7.83
C ALA A 370 -16.04 32.88 -7.70
N ASN A 371 -15.98 31.55 -7.64
CA ASN A 371 -14.75 30.78 -7.45
C ASN A 371 -14.53 29.71 -8.52
N VAL A 372 -15.38 29.67 -9.55
CA VAL A 372 -15.29 28.73 -10.67
C VAL A 372 -15.00 29.49 -11.96
N SER A 373 -14.03 28.99 -12.74
CA SER A 373 -13.73 29.54 -14.07
C SER A 373 -14.95 29.40 -15.00
N PRO A 374 -15.28 30.41 -15.84
CA PRO A 374 -16.36 30.31 -16.83
C PRO A 374 -16.22 29.14 -17.81
N ASP A 375 -15.00 28.65 -18.06
CA ASP A 375 -14.72 27.51 -18.95
C ASP A 375 -14.61 26.15 -18.22
N TRP A 376 -15.08 26.06 -16.97
CA TRP A 376 -14.97 24.87 -16.12
C TRP A 376 -15.49 23.56 -16.76
N ILE A 377 -16.53 23.66 -17.59
CA ILE A 377 -17.08 22.51 -18.33
C ILE A 377 -16.09 22.03 -19.39
N LYS A 378 -15.54 22.94 -20.19
CA LYS A 378 -14.58 22.62 -21.27
C LYS A 378 -13.28 22.07 -20.70
N GLN A 379 -12.81 22.66 -19.59
CA GLN A 379 -11.61 22.25 -18.87
C GLN A 379 -11.83 20.99 -18.00
N LYS A 380 -13.07 20.52 -17.88
CA LYS A 380 -13.44 19.34 -17.07
C LYS A 380 -13.00 19.45 -15.60
N LEU A 381 -12.98 20.66 -15.04
CA LEU A 381 -12.58 20.90 -13.64
C LEU A 381 -13.44 20.10 -12.66
N TRP A 382 -14.72 19.94 -12.99
CA TRP A 382 -15.71 19.19 -12.21
C TRP A 382 -15.39 17.71 -12.00
N ARG A 383 -14.48 17.13 -12.78
CA ARG A 383 -14.05 15.73 -12.58
C ARG A 383 -13.15 15.54 -11.36
N GLY A 384 -12.57 16.62 -10.84
CA GLY A 384 -11.74 16.62 -9.63
C GLY A 384 -12.43 17.23 -8.42
N TRP A 385 -13.74 17.52 -8.49
CA TRP A 385 -14.52 18.04 -7.36
C TRP A 385 -15.16 16.89 -6.59
N ASP A 386 -15.52 17.17 -5.34
CA ASP A 386 -16.31 16.26 -4.50
C ASP A 386 -17.67 15.92 -5.13
N SER A 387 -18.36 14.91 -4.60
CA SER A 387 -19.65 14.51 -5.15
C SER A 387 -20.72 15.62 -4.99
N PRO A 388 -21.49 15.93 -6.05
CA PRO A 388 -22.54 16.94 -5.98
C PRO A 388 -23.69 16.45 -5.09
N ALA A 389 -24.25 17.36 -4.31
CA ALA A 389 -25.28 17.04 -3.34
C ALA A 389 -26.68 17.06 -3.98
N ASN A 390 -27.53 16.11 -3.59
CA ASN A 390 -28.92 16.08 -4.00
C ASN A 390 -29.75 17.10 -3.18
N LEU A 391 -29.69 18.36 -3.61
CA LEU A 391 -30.28 19.50 -2.90
C LEU A 391 -31.50 20.08 -3.61
N VAL A 392 -31.90 19.53 -4.75
CA VAL A 392 -33.10 19.95 -5.47
C VAL A 392 -34.24 19.00 -5.11
N ARG A 393 -35.47 19.53 -5.08
CA ARG A 393 -36.71 18.78 -4.84
C ARG A 393 -37.72 19.13 -5.91
N GLY A 394 -38.46 18.11 -6.36
CA GLY A 394 -39.54 18.25 -7.33
C GLY A 394 -39.16 17.84 -8.75
N GLU A 395 -37.94 17.37 -8.99
CA GLU A 395 -37.42 16.98 -10.30
C GLU A 395 -38.25 15.87 -10.95
N SER A 396 -38.89 15.01 -10.14
CA SER A 396 -39.80 13.96 -10.61
C SER A 396 -41.01 14.50 -11.37
N ARG A 397 -41.41 15.77 -11.14
CA ARG A 397 -42.51 16.43 -11.85
C ARG A 397 -42.09 17.09 -13.17
N HIS A 398 -40.77 17.17 -13.41
CA HIS A 398 -40.16 17.89 -14.53
C HIS A 398 -39.30 16.98 -15.43
N GLN A 399 -39.59 15.67 -15.44
CA GLN A 399 -38.89 14.68 -16.26
C GLN A 399 -39.01 14.95 -17.77
N ASP A 400 -40.08 15.60 -18.21
CA ASP A 400 -40.29 16.04 -19.58
C ASP A 400 -39.20 17.03 -20.06
N ILE A 401 -38.73 17.91 -19.18
CA ILE A 401 -37.66 18.87 -19.49
C ILE A 401 -36.33 18.14 -19.69
N PHE A 402 -36.07 17.12 -18.87
CA PHE A 402 -34.86 16.30 -19.02
C PHE A 402 -34.92 15.48 -20.32
N LEU A 403 -36.04 14.80 -20.57
CA LEU A 403 -36.22 13.93 -21.75
C LEU A 403 -36.27 14.70 -23.08
N ALA A 404 -36.59 15.99 -23.06
CA ALA A 404 -36.52 16.85 -24.24
C ALA A 404 -35.07 17.07 -24.73
N ARG A 405 -34.07 16.83 -23.87
CA ARG A 405 -32.65 17.11 -24.16
C ARG A 405 -31.75 15.89 -24.03
N TRP A 406 -32.04 15.00 -23.09
CA TRP A 406 -31.22 13.83 -22.78
C TRP A 406 -32.00 12.54 -23.03
N SER A 407 -31.33 11.60 -23.70
CA SER A 407 -31.88 10.27 -23.96
C SER A 407 -31.44 9.29 -22.89
N ILE A 408 -32.32 8.36 -22.52
CA ILE A 408 -31.98 7.27 -21.59
C ILE A 408 -30.99 6.33 -22.29
N ASP A 409 -29.83 6.12 -21.67
CA ASP A 409 -28.83 5.15 -22.14
C ASP A 409 -28.94 3.86 -21.31
N PRO A 410 -29.27 2.71 -21.93
CA PRO A 410 -29.43 1.45 -21.20
C PRO A 410 -28.11 0.90 -20.62
N LYS A 411 -26.94 1.43 -20.99
CA LYS A 411 -25.63 0.90 -20.57
C LYS A 411 -24.86 1.81 -19.62
N ARG A 412 -25.24 3.08 -19.47
CA ARG A 412 -24.48 4.07 -18.68
C ARG A 412 -25.41 5.07 -18.00
N GLN A 413 -25.06 5.45 -16.77
CA GLN A 413 -25.69 6.58 -16.10
C GLN A 413 -25.28 7.87 -16.81
N HIS A 414 -26.23 8.76 -17.06
CA HIS A 414 -25.98 10.09 -17.60
C HIS A 414 -25.30 10.95 -16.54
N TRP A 415 -24.29 11.71 -16.95
CA TRP A 415 -23.54 12.64 -16.11
C TRP A 415 -23.14 13.85 -16.95
N GLU A 416 -23.91 14.92 -16.88
CA GLU A 416 -23.65 16.15 -17.64
C GLU A 416 -23.52 17.38 -16.73
N PRO A 417 -22.35 18.05 -16.72
CA PRO A 417 -22.16 19.27 -15.96
C PRO A 417 -22.99 20.42 -16.56
N VAL A 418 -23.68 21.18 -15.72
CA VAL A 418 -24.56 22.28 -16.11
C VAL A 418 -24.38 23.47 -15.18
N ALA A 419 -24.60 24.68 -15.70
CA ALA A 419 -24.79 25.86 -14.85
C ALA A 419 -26.25 25.90 -14.40
N VAL A 420 -26.46 26.12 -13.10
CA VAL A 420 -27.79 26.14 -12.48
C VAL A 420 -28.06 27.52 -11.91
N ASP A 421 -29.16 28.12 -12.36
CA ASP A 421 -29.65 29.39 -11.86
C ASP A 421 -30.56 29.16 -10.66
N LEU A 422 -30.20 29.75 -9.53
CA LEU A 422 -30.96 29.73 -8.29
C LEU A 422 -31.69 31.07 -8.15
N VAL A 423 -33.01 31.05 -8.29
CA VAL A 423 -33.86 32.24 -8.36
C VAL A 423 -34.73 32.33 -7.10
N ARG A 424 -34.59 33.42 -6.37
CA ARG A 424 -35.31 33.70 -5.13
C ARG A 424 -36.79 34.05 -5.42
N GLU A 425 -37.74 33.32 -4.80
CA GLU A 425 -39.18 33.56 -4.92
C GLU A 425 -39.81 33.86 -3.54
N PRO A 426 -39.76 35.12 -3.06
CA PRO A 426 -40.26 35.49 -1.72
C PRO A 426 -41.78 35.44 -1.60
N GLU A 427 -42.49 35.58 -2.72
CA GLU A 427 -43.96 35.56 -2.79
C GLU A 427 -44.54 34.16 -3.05
N ASN A 428 -43.71 33.11 -2.97
CA ASN A 428 -44.17 31.75 -3.21
C ASN A 428 -45.23 31.33 -2.16
N PRO A 429 -46.41 30.84 -2.57
CA PRO A 429 -47.53 30.58 -1.66
C PRO A 429 -47.30 29.40 -0.71
N VAL A 430 -46.31 28.54 -0.98
CA VAL A 430 -46.04 27.31 -0.20
C VAL A 430 -44.86 27.51 0.75
N ASP A 431 -43.80 28.20 0.30
CA ASP A 431 -42.59 28.44 1.10
C ASP A 431 -42.03 29.84 0.85
N GLN A 432 -42.07 30.70 1.87
CA GLN A 432 -41.55 32.06 1.80
C GLN A 432 -40.03 32.11 1.56
N ASN A 433 -39.31 31.02 1.87
CA ASN A 433 -37.88 30.88 1.61
C ASN A 433 -37.60 30.21 0.26
N ALA A 434 -38.59 29.99 -0.61
CA ALA A 434 -38.40 29.27 -1.86
C ALA A 434 -37.28 29.87 -2.71
N VAL A 435 -36.39 28.97 -3.17
CA VAL A 435 -35.37 29.24 -4.18
C VAL A 435 -35.58 28.23 -5.29
N LYS A 436 -35.99 28.71 -6.45
CA LYS A 436 -36.25 27.92 -7.64
C LYS A 436 -34.92 27.58 -8.34
N ALA A 437 -34.75 26.33 -8.76
CA ALA A 437 -33.60 25.88 -9.53
C ALA A 437 -33.98 25.77 -11.02
N GLU A 438 -33.25 26.49 -11.87
CA GLU A 438 -33.45 26.53 -13.31
C GLU A 438 -32.20 26.09 -14.08
N ILE A 439 -32.41 25.41 -15.20
CA ILE A 439 -31.37 25.14 -16.20
C ILE A 439 -31.93 25.58 -17.55
N TYR A 440 -31.14 26.34 -18.30
CA TYR A 440 -31.53 26.87 -19.62
C TYR A 440 -32.86 27.66 -19.58
N GLY A 441 -33.12 28.37 -18.49
CA GLY A 441 -34.34 29.17 -18.28
C GLY A 441 -35.62 28.34 -18.08
N ARG A 442 -35.49 27.05 -17.74
CA ARG A 442 -36.62 26.20 -17.37
C ARG A 442 -36.49 25.72 -15.94
N GLN A 443 -37.59 25.78 -15.20
CA GLN A 443 -37.68 25.30 -13.82
C GLN A 443 -37.57 23.77 -13.76
N ILE A 444 -36.62 23.29 -12.96
CA ILE A 444 -36.39 21.86 -12.71
C ILE A 444 -36.91 21.45 -11.34
N GLY A 445 -36.89 22.38 -10.37
CA GLY A 445 -37.37 22.12 -9.02
C GLY A 445 -37.10 23.32 -8.12
N TYR A 446 -37.14 23.07 -6.81
CA TYR A 446 -36.78 24.03 -5.77
C TYR A 446 -35.62 23.48 -4.94
N LEU A 447 -34.80 24.35 -4.36
CA LEU A 447 -33.87 23.92 -3.32
C LEU A 447 -34.65 23.27 -2.17
N ALA A 448 -34.04 22.25 -1.56
CA ALA A 448 -34.59 21.60 -0.38
C ALA A 448 -34.85 22.65 0.70
N ARG A 449 -35.97 22.51 1.42
CA ARG A 449 -36.51 23.54 2.32
C ARG A 449 -35.50 23.97 3.38
N GLU A 450 -34.76 23.02 3.93
CA GLU A 450 -33.70 23.20 4.90
C GLU A 450 -32.51 24.01 4.36
N VAL A 451 -32.17 23.82 3.08
CA VAL A 451 -31.14 24.59 2.39
C VAL A 451 -31.66 25.99 2.09
N ALA A 452 -32.87 26.09 1.56
CA ALA A 452 -33.52 27.33 1.18
C ALA A 452 -33.69 28.28 2.38
N ALA A 453 -34.01 27.76 3.57
CA ALA A 453 -34.10 28.53 4.81
C ALA A 453 -32.78 29.22 5.21
N THR A 454 -31.64 28.62 4.87
CA THR A 454 -30.31 29.18 5.15
C THR A 454 -29.83 30.09 4.01
N PHE A 455 -30.19 29.75 2.78
CA PHE A 455 -29.72 30.41 1.56
C PHE A 455 -30.49 31.72 1.28
N SER A 456 -31.81 31.73 1.46
CA SER A 456 -32.69 32.86 1.13
C SER A 456 -32.40 34.14 1.94
N PRO A 457 -32.21 34.11 3.27
CA PRO A 457 -31.92 35.32 4.03
C PRO A 457 -30.59 35.99 3.66
N GLN A 458 -29.66 35.27 3.03
CA GLN A 458 -28.38 35.82 2.56
C GLN A 458 -28.57 36.54 1.22
N LEU A 459 -29.35 35.95 0.30
CA LEU A 459 -29.75 36.59 -0.94
C LEU A 459 -30.57 37.87 -0.70
N ASP A 460 -31.53 37.80 0.23
CA ASP A 460 -32.41 38.91 0.58
C ASP A 460 -31.60 40.08 1.18
N ARG A 461 -30.67 39.78 2.11
CA ARG A 461 -29.76 40.80 2.69
C ARG A 461 -28.86 41.44 1.65
N ALA A 462 -28.39 40.67 0.68
CA ALA A 462 -27.53 41.14 -0.40
C ALA A 462 -28.30 41.81 -1.55
N ALA A 463 -29.63 41.94 -1.46
CA ALA A 463 -30.50 42.43 -2.53
C ALA A 463 -30.28 41.72 -3.87
N ARG A 464 -29.96 40.42 -3.85
CA ARG A 464 -29.78 39.57 -5.04
C ARG A 464 -30.98 38.64 -5.18
N SER A 465 -31.62 38.68 -6.34
CA SER A 465 -32.74 37.78 -6.67
C SER A 465 -32.30 36.48 -7.37
N GLN A 466 -31.04 36.41 -7.83
CA GLN A 466 -30.51 35.28 -8.58
C GLN A 466 -29.01 35.10 -8.33
N CYS A 467 -28.57 33.84 -8.30
CA CYS A 467 -27.15 33.48 -8.40
C CYS A 467 -26.99 32.18 -9.19
N THR A 468 -25.83 31.97 -9.78
CA THR A 468 -25.53 30.78 -10.58
C THR A 468 -24.45 29.94 -9.92
N VAL A 469 -24.71 28.64 -9.79
CA VAL A 469 -23.79 27.62 -9.24
C VAL A 469 -23.55 26.50 -10.24
N ALA A 470 -22.49 25.73 -10.04
CA ALA A 470 -22.29 24.51 -10.81
C ALA A 470 -23.23 23.40 -10.32
N GLY A 471 -23.75 22.61 -11.26
CA GLY A 471 -24.52 21.41 -10.98
C GLY A 471 -24.24 20.31 -11.99
N VAL A 472 -24.82 19.14 -11.75
CA VAL A 472 -24.77 18.00 -12.66
C VAL A 472 -26.17 17.44 -12.85
N VAL A 473 -26.50 17.12 -14.09
CA VAL A 473 -27.64 16.28 -14.42
C VAL A 473 -27.17 14.83 -14.37
N CYS A 474 -27.79 14.04 -13.51
CA CYS A 474 -27.46 12.63 -13.32
C CYS A 474 -28.67 11.71 -13.47
N GLY A 475 -28.47 10.42 -13.75
CA GLY A 475 -29.56 9.43 -13.85
C GLY A 475 -29.79 8.94 -15.28
N GLY A 476 -31.03 8.60 -15.64
CA GLY A 476 -31.40 8.22 -17.01
C GLY A 476 -30.79 6.91 -17.52
N SER A 477 -30.69 5.89 -16.66
CA SER A 477 -30.30 4.53 -17.06
C SER A 477 -31.52 3.60 -17.14
N ALA A 478 -31.35 2.39 -17.69
CA ALA A 478 -32.44 1.39 -17.72
C ALA A 478 -32.96 1.03 -16.31
N ASP A 479 -32.07 0.97 -15.33
CA ASP A 479 -32.41 0.61 -13.94
C ASP A 479 -32.93 1.82 -13.12
N ALA A 480 -32.60 3.04 -13.55
CA ALA A 480 -33.03 4.30 -12.94
C ALA A 480 -33.39 5.31 -14.05
N PRO A 481 -34.60 5.21 -14.63
CA PRO A 481 -34.98 5.97 -15.83
C PRO A 481 -35.19 7.47 -15.59
N ASN A 482 -35.25 7.88 -14.31
CA ASN A 482 -35.43 9.28 -13.95
C ASN A 482 -34.10 10.02 -13.94
N PHE A 483 -34.14 11.27 -14.36
CA PHE A 483 -33.04 12.23 -14.23
C PHE A 483 -33.22 13.06 -12.95
N GLY A 484 -32.09 13.41 -12.32
CA GLY A 484 -32.00 14.28 -11.16
C GLY A 484 -31.06 15.45 -11.40
N LEU A 485 -31.19 16.49 -10.59
CA LEU A 485 -30.31 17.66 -10.60
C LEU A 485 -29.59 17.77 -9.26
N HIS A 486 -28.28 17.53 -9.26
CA HIS A 486 -27.44 17.67 -8.07
C HIS A 486 -26.58 18.93 -8.19
N LEU A 487 -26.29 19.57 -7.06
CA LEU A 487 -25.64 20.89 -7.01
C LEU A 487 -24.33 20.86 -6.24
N TRP A 488 -23.39 21.70 -6.65
CA TRP A 488 -22.23 22.11 -5.89
C TRP A 488 -22.41 23.57 -5.45
N LEU A 489 -23.09 23.79 -4.31
CA LEU A 489 -23.38 25.15 -3.83
C LEU A 489 -22.12 25.96 -3.48
N ASP A 490 -21.03 25.28 -3.15
CA ASP A 490 -19.72 25.88 -2.90
C ASP A 490 -18.97 26.28 -4.18
N LYS A 491 -19.38 25.76 -5.35
CA LYS A 491 -18.80 26.03 -6.67
C LYS A 491 -19.64 27.06 -7.41
N ARG A 492 -19.35 28.34 -7.12
CA ARG A 492 -20.11 29.52 -7.54
C ARG A 492 -19.59 30.10 -8.86
N LEU A 493 -20.49 30.26 -9.83
CA LEU A 493 -20.22 30.90 -11.12
C LEU A 493 -20.47 32.41 -11.09
N THR A 494 -21.36 32.86 -10.22
CA THR A 494 -21.56 34.27 -9.86
C THR A 494 -21.37 34.45 -8.36
N GLU A 495 -21.45 35.67 -7.85
CA GLU A 495 -21.59 35.90 -6.41
C GLU A 495 -22.82 35.14 -5.88
N ALA A 496 -22.63 34.40 -4.78
CA ALA A 496 -23.69 33.62 -4.16
C ALA A 496 -23.42 33.46 -2.64
N PRO A 497 -24.44 33.08 -1.86
CA PRO A 497 -24.27 32.79 -0.44
C PRO A 497 -23.14 31.79 -0.18
N ALA A 498 -22.41 31.99 0.92
CA ALA A 498 -21.41 31.02 1.34
C ALA A 498 -22.09 29.72 1.80
N TRP A 499 -21.51 28.58 1.42
CA TRP A 499 -22.03 27.26 1.74
C TRP A 499 -20.93 26.40 2.36
N ASP A 500 -21.19 25.88 3.56
CA ASP A 500 -20.24 25.08 4.35
C ASP A 500 -20.53 23.56 4.32
N GLY A 501 -21.57 23.13 3.59
CA GLY A 501 -21.91 21.71 3.45
C GLY A 501 -22.69 21.10 4.63
N SER A 502 -23.06 21.88 5.65
CA SER A 502 -23.62 21.37 6.90
C SER A 502 -25.10 20.91 6.85
N VAL A 503 -25.87 21.30 5.82
CA VAL A 503 -27.33 21.04 5.76
C VAL A 503 -27.72 20.34 4.45
N GLY A 504 -28.25 19.11 4.53
CA GLY A 504 -28.86 18.43 3.37
C GLY A 504 -28.15 17.19 2.81
N ARG A 505 -27.18 16.60 3.52
CA ARG A 505 -26.79 15.21 3.26
C ARG A 505 -27.95 14.30 3.72
N PRO A 506 -28.53 13.44 2.87
CA PRO A 506 -29.56 12.51 3.31
C PRO A 506 -28.99 11.59 4.40
N THR A 507 -29.76 11.46 5.49
CA THR A 507 -29.55 10.51 6.58
C THR A 507 -29.53 9.07 6.11
#